data_AF-A0A1W9HWG3-F1
#
_entry.id   AF-A0A1W9HWG3-F1
#
_cell.length_a   1.000
_cell.length_b   1.000
_cell.length_c   1.000
_cell.angle_alpha   90.00
_cell.angle_beta   90.00
_cell.angle_gamma   90.00
#
_symmetry.space_group_name_H-M   'P 1'
#
loop_
_entity.id
_entity.type
_entity.pdbx_description
1 polymer ?
#
loop_
_entity_poly.entity_id
_entity_poly.type
_entity_poly.pdbx_seq_one_letter_code
_entity_poly.pdbx_strand_id
1 'polypeptide(L)'
;MNTDLLKLIHEGKYLEAQRQIDDLLAKSFDNNYDLAIALFYLSWLQRGRGLQLTEFALATTGQLASVALKTQDPYLIALSLFRRGDVAFSKGSLAQAKADWENAESLFKQLELSDSYEMTWLSYHLALTYRDLHGYETAIPRLQQILNLNSCSHNMKYKIFRELFFCYCYLKEYKFAYQCFETLQSLFHHDGLEIDFKLFRTHLNILKKNFRGARSLLLTAAKEARASKIGRDRYDFSFHMAYLYAQKQNHTRMFHFISKHTDPIYKLQLYEIIIGQGSFEILSEYETLAIELGAAQHIGKAYLFRQLRQISITNGLVIDLEQTSKFTPREIYFLALLATSSSVSKNHIAREVFQDSFYESTYHDPKIYKMVSGINSFGPIVSNQNGNYLLNAETKISIVNAEKIKIKNAANKFIAAIR
;
A
#
# COMPACT_ATOMS: atom_id res chain seq x y z
N MET A 1 -30.42 16.37 -9.95
CA MET A 1 -29.30 17.20 -9.45
C MET A 1 -28.86 18.22 -10.51
N ASN A 2 -28.26 19.35 -10.09
CA ASN A 2 -27.62 20.32 -10.99
C ASN A 2 -26.25 19.78 -11.44
N THR A 3 -26.15 19.35 -12.69
CA THR A 3 -24.93 18.80 -13.31
C THR A 3 -23.87 19.87 -13.56
N ASP A 4 -24.27 21.12 -13.78
CA ASP A 4 -23.36 22.24 -14.01
C ASP A 4 -22.52 22.53 -12.76
N LEU A 5 -23.13 22.44 -11.57
CA LEU A 5 -22.40 22.66 -10.32
C LEU A 5 -21.30 21.61 -10.10
N LEU A 6 -21.55 20.33 -10.39
CA LEU A 6 -20.50 19.30 -10.34
C LEU A 6 -19.43 19.57 -11.38
N LYS A 7 -19.82 19.96 -12.59
CA LYS A 7 -18.88 20.30 -13.64
C LYS A 7 -17.94 21.43 -13.21
N LEU A 8 -18.45 22.49 -12.58
CA LEU A 8 -17.63 23.57 -12.01
C LEU A 8 -16.60 23.04 -10.99
N ILE A 9 -17.02 22.15 -10.08
CA ILE A 9 -16.13 21.54 -9.09
C ILE A 9 -15.03 20.72 -9.79
N HIS A 10 -15.39 19.90 -10.76
CA HIS A 10 -14.43 19.04 -11.47
C HIS A 10 -13.49 19.79 -12.42
N GLU A 11 -13.91 20.95 -12.92
CA GLU A 11 -13.10 21.87 -13.71
C GLU A 11 -12.21 22.79 -12.85
N GLY A 12 -12.29 22.68 -11.52
CA GLY A 12 -11.48 23.51 -10.63
C GLY A 12 -11.98 24.94 -10.45
N LYS A 13 -13.19 25.26 -10.93
CA LYS A 13 -13.85 26.57 -10.78
C LYS A 13 -14.43 26.72 -9.37
N TYR A 14 -13.58 26.55 -8.37
CA TYR A 14 -13.99 26.38 -6.97
C TYR A 14 -14.65 27.62 -6.35
N LEU A 15 -14.33 28.83 -6.80
CA LEU A 15 -14.95 30.05 -6.29
C LEU A 15 -16.39 30.20 -6.79
N GLU A 16 -16.62 29.88 -8.06
CA GLU A 16 -17.95 29.91 -8.66
C GLU A 16 -18.84 28.82 -8.06
N ALA A 17 -18.31 27.60 -7.94
CA ALA A 17 -19.01 26.51 -7.28
C ALA A 17 -19.37 26.85 -5.81
N GLN A 18 -18.45 27.48 -5.07
CA GLN A 18 -18.71 27.89 -3.68
C GLN A 18 -19.91 28.84 -3.60
N ARG A 19 -19.97 29.88 -4.43
CA ARG A 19 -21.08 30.85 -4.43
C ARG A 19 -22.43 30.16 -4.66
N GLN A 20 -22.50 29.26 -5.64
CA GLN A 20 -23.72 28.52 -5.92
C GLN A 20 -24.12 27.58 -4.76
N ILE A 21 -23.14 26.96 -4.09
CA ILE A 21 -23.39 26.12 -2.92
C ILE A 21 -23.88 26.94 -1.73
N ASP A 22 -23.28 28.11 -1.49
CA ASP A 22 -23.68 29.00 -0.40
C ASP A 22 -25.13 29.49 -0.61
N ASP A 23 -25.52 29.80 -1.85
CA ASP A 23 -26.90 30.14 -2.20
C ASP A 23 -27.87 28.97 -1.97
N LEU A 24 -27.46 27.73 -2.26
CA LEU A 24 -28.25 26.53 -1.98
C LEU A 24 -28.40 26.28 -0.47
N LEU A 25 -27.32 26.48 0.30
CA LEU A 25 -27.34 26.35 1.75
C LEU A 25 -28.28 27.39 2.39
N ALA A 26 -28.23 28.65 1.94
CA ALA A 26 -29.10 29.71 2.45
C ALA A 26 -30.59 29.42 2.20
N LYS A 27 -30.93 28.78 1.07
CA LYS A 27 -32.32 28.45 0.70
C LYS A 27 -32.85 27.15 1.30
N SER A 28 -31.98 26.32 1.88
CA SER A 28 -32.35 24.97 2.36
C SER A 28 -32.69 24.89 3.85
N PHE A 29 -32.84 26.03 4.53
CA PHE A 29 -33.02 26.11 5.98
C PHE A 29 -34.16 25.21 6.52
N ASP A 30 -35.26 25.11 5.78
CA ASP A 30 -36.45 24.33 6.18
C ASP A 30 -36.67 23.04 5.37
N ASN A 31 -35.77 22.70 4.44
CA ASN A 31 -35.91 21.52 3.59
C ASN A 31 -34.71 20.58 3.73
N ASN A 32 -34.91 19.47 4.45
CA ASN A 32 -33.89 18.44 4.63
C ASN A 32 -33.38 17.85 3.31
N TYR A 33 -34.23 17.77 2.28
CA TYR A 33 -33.81 17.27 0.97
C TYR A 33 -32.80 18.23 0.32
N ASP A 34 -33.16 19.51 0.22
CA ASP A 34 -32.30 20.52 -0.38
C ASP A 34 -31.01 20.72 0.43
N LEU A 35 -31.11 20.61 1.77
CA LEU A 35 -29.96 20.68 2.66
C LEU A 35 -28.99 19.52 2.39
N ALA A 36 -29.50 18.29 2.22
CA ALA A 36 -28.67 17.14 1.88
C ALA A 36 -27.97 17.33 0.53
N ILE A 37 -28.67 17.84 -0.49
CA ILE A 37 -28.07 18.13 -1.80
C ILE A 37 -26.97 19.19 -1.68
N ALA A 38 -27.22 20.27 -0.93
CA ALA A 38 -26.22 21.32 -0.71
C ALA A 38 -24.98 20.79 0.04
N LEU A 39 -25.17 19.99 1.09
CA LEU A 39 -24.09 19.33 1.83
C LEU A 39 -23.30 18.35 0.96
N PHE A 40 -23.97 17.62 0.06
CA PHE A 40 -23.30 16.76 -0.91
C PHE A 40 -22.36 17.57 -1.81
N TYR A 41 -22.82 18.67 -2.39
CA TYR A 41 -21.97 19.54 -3.21
C TYR A 41 -20.83 20.19 -2.43
N LEU A 42 -21.10 20.65 -1.20
CA LEU A 42 -20.05 21.19 -0.34
C LEU A 42 -18.96 20.16 -0.05
N SER A 43 -19.34 18.91 0.24
CA SER A 43 -18.39 17.82 0.47
C SER A 43 -17.54 17.49 -0.77
N TRP A 44 -18.12 17.62 -1.96
CA TRP A 44 -17.41 17.47 -3.23
C TRP A 44 -16.44 18.62 -3.50
N LEU A 45 -16.85 19.86 -3.22
CA LEU A 45 -15.99 21.04 -3.34
C LEU A 45 -14.79 20.94 -2.39
N GLN A 46 -15.03 20.54 -1.14
CA GLN A 46 -13.97 20.31 -0.15
C GLN A 46 -12.98 19.25 -0.63
N ARG A 47 -13.45 18.15 -1.22
CA ARG A 47 -12.59 17.16 -1.88
C ARG A 47 -11.79 17.77 -3.04
N GLY A 48 -12.44 18.53 -3.92
CA GLY A 48 -11.77 19.20 -5.02
C GLY A 48 -10.61 20.09 -4.56
N ARG A 49 -10.76 20.72 -3.39
CA ARG A 49 -9.72 21.54 -2.73
C ARG A 49 -8.71 20.74 -1.90
N GLY A 50 -8.81 19.42 -1.82
CA GLY A 50 -7.93 18.58 -1.00
C GLY A 50 -8.20 18.68 0.51
N LEU A 51 -9.38 19.13 0.92
CA LEU A 51 -9.77 19.37 2.31
C LEU A 51 -10.59 18.23 2.93
N GLN A 52 -10.76 17.11 2.23
CA GLN A 52 -11.70 16.04 2.60
C GLN A 52 -11.40 15.35 3.95
N LEU A 53 -10.19 15.49 4.49
CA LEU A 53 -9.80 14.95 5.80
C LEU A 53 -9.75 16.00 6.92
N THR A 54 -10.10 17.25 6.62
CA THR A 54 -10.21 18.30 7.65
C THR A 54 -11.43 18.07 8.53
N GLU A 55 -11.38 18.53 9.78
CA GLU A 55 -12.50 18.45 10.72
C GLU A 55 -13.82 18.98 10.11
N PHE A 56 -13.74 20.12 9.41
CA PHE A 56 -14.89 20.73 8.76
C PHE A 56 -15.50 19.85 7.65
N ALA A 57 -14.67 19.21 6.81
CA ALA A 57 -15.17 18.33 5.75
C ALA A 57 -15.74 17.00 6.29
N LEU A 58 -15.14 16.48 7.36
CA LEU A 58 -15.66 15.33 8.08
C LEU A 58 -17.02 15.65 8.72
N ALA A 59 -17.15 16.83 9.33
CA ALA A 59 -18.42 17.30 9.89
C ALA A 59 -19.49 17.47 8.80
N THR A 60 -19.13 18.05 7.66
CA THR A 60 -20.03 18.18 6.49
C THR A 60 -20.56 16.82 6.04
N THR A 61 -19.68 15.83 5.90
CA THR A 61 -20.06 14.47 5.50
C THR A 61 -20.91 13.76 6.56
N GLY A 62 -20.63 13.99 7.85
CA GLY A 62 -21.44 13.48 8.97
C GLY A 62 -22.84 14.10 9.04
N GLN A 63 -22.95 15.40 8.77
CA GLN A 63 -24.23 16.09 8.67
C GLN A 63 -25.05 15.55 7.49
N LEU A 64 -24.45 15.39 6.30
CA LEU A 64 -25.10 14.78 5.14
C LEU A 64 -25.68 13.41 5.49
N ALA A 65 -24.90 12.55 6.15
CA ALA A 65 -25.36 11.24 6.57
C ALA A 65 -26.53 11.30 7.55
N SER A 66 -26.47 12.23 8.51
CA SER A 66 -27.53 12.42 9.49
C SER A 66 -28.83 12.88 8.84
N VAL A 67 -28.76 13.81 7.88
CA VAL A 67 -29.93 14.33 7.17
C VAL A 67 -30.52 13.25 6.25
N ALA A 68 -29.69 12.52 5.50
CA ALA A 68 -30.12 11.44 4.62
C ALA A 68 -30.86 10.31 5.38
N LEU A 69 -30.41 9.98 6.60
CA LEU A 69 -31.10 8.99 7.43
C LEU A 69 -32.44 9.50 7.97
N LYS A 70 -32.54 10.81 8.27
CA LYS A 70 -33.81 11.42 8.73
C LYS A 70 -34.86 11.44 7.63
N THR A 71 -34.47 11.69 6.38
CA THR A 71 -35.41 11.71 5.25
C THR A 71 -35.84 10.32 4.81
N GLN A 72 -35.02 9.29 5.11
CA GLN A 72 -35.19 7.92 4.61
C GLN A 72 -35.27 7.82 3.07
N ASP A 73 -34.76 8.84 2.38
CA ASP A 73 -34.76 8.91 0.93
C ASP A 73 -33.59 8.06 0.38
N PRO A 74 -33.85 7.03 -0.45
CA PRO A 74 -32.81 6.15 -0.96
C PRO A 74 -31.74 6.86 -1.78
N TYR A 75 -32.11 7.92 -2.50
CA TYR A 75 -31.17 8.71 -3.31
C TYR A 75 -30.22 9.51 -2.40
N LEU A 76 -30.75 10.16 -1.37
CA LEU A 76 -29.91 10.89 -0.40
C LEU A 76 -29.01 9.96 0.41
N ILE A 77 -29.49 8.76 0.74
CA ILE A 77 -28.67 7.72 1.39
C ILE A 77 -27.53 7.28 0.45
N ALA A 78 -27.82 7.07 -0.83
CA ALA A 78 -26.80 6.73 -1.83
C ALA A 78 -25.73 7.83 -1.97
N LEU A 79 -26.13 9.10 -2.02
CA LEU A 79 -25.21 10.24 -2.07
C LEU A 79 -24.34 10.32 -0.80
N SER A 80 -24.94 10.12 0.38
CA SER A 80 -24.21 10.07 1.66
C SER A 80 -23.17 8.95 1.68
N LEU A 81 -23.57 7.72 1.33
CA LEU A 81 -22.67 6.57 1.24
C LEU A 81 -21.55 6.81 0.23
N PHE A 82 -21.86 7.45 -0.91
CA PHE A 82 -20.86 7.82 -1.90
C PHE A 82 -19.77 8.72 -1.28
N ARG A 83 -20.16 9.76 -0.53
CA ARG A 83 -19.19 10.67 0.11
C ARG A 83 -18.47 10.04 1.28
N ARG A 84 -19.12 9.18 2.06
CA ARG A 84 -18.48 8.40 3.13
C ARG A 84 -17.40 7.47 2.61
N GLY A 85 -17.67 6.74 1.53
CA GLY A 85 -16.69 5.88 0.87
C GLY A 85 -15.48 6.67 0.39
N ASP A 86 -15.69 7.91 -0.07
CA ASP A 86 -14.62 8.81 -0.48
C ASP A 86 -13.68 9.24 0.65
N VAL A 87 -14.26 9.52 1.82
CA VAL A 87 -13.51 9.79 3.05
C VAL A 87 -12.75 8.54 3.50
N ALA A 88 -13.40 7.37 3.50
CA ALA A 88 -12.78 6.10 3.87
C ALA A 88 -11.59 5.78 2.95
N PHE A 89 -11.74 5.97 1.64
CA PHE A 89 -10.67 5.81 0.66
C PHE A 89 -9.50 6.74 0.96
N SER A 90 -9.78 8.01 1.24
CA SER A 90 -8.76 9.02 1.57
C SER A 90 -8.01 8.70 2.87
N LYS A 91 -8.63 7.96 3.80
CA LYS A 91 -8.00 7.45 5.03
C LYS A 91 -7.22 6.15 4.82
N GLY A 92 -7.22 5.59 3.61
CA GLY A 92 -6.63 4.28 3.33
C GLY A 92 -7.48 3.09 3.78
N SER A 93 -8.72 3.32 4.23
CA SER A 93 -9.65 2.27 4.65
C SER A 93 -10.38 1.67 3.44
N LEU A 94 -9.63 1.00 2.57
CA LEU A 94 -10.11 0.54 1.25
C LEU A 94 -11.30 -0.43 1.33
N ALA A 95 -11.32 -1.33 2.30
CA ALA A 95 -12.44 -2.26 2.49
C ALA A 95 -13.74 -1.54 2.87
N GLN A 96 -13.65 -0.52 3.74
CA GLN A 96 -14.80 0.31 4.10
C GLN A 96 -15.28 1.16 2.91
N ALA A 97 -14.33 1.75 2.17
CA ALA A 97 -14.65 2.51 0.96
C ALA A 97 -15.41 1.67 -0.06
N LYS A 98 -14.94 0.44 -0.33
CA LYS A 98 -15.61 -0.53 -1.19
C LYS A 98 -17.04 -0.82 -0.70
N ALA A 99 -17.21 -1.14 0.58
CA ALA A 99 -18.52 -1.47 1.13
C ALA A 99 -19.51 -0.30 1.02
N ASP A 100 -19.10 0.92 1.40
CA ASP A 100 -19.95 2.10 1.28
C ASP A 100 -20.32 2.39 -0.19
N TRP A 101 -19.38 2.24 -1.12
CA TRP A 101 -19.62 2.47 -2.54
C TRP A 101 -20.47 1.39 -3.21
N GLU A 102 -20.35 0.11 -2.84
CA GLU A 102 -21.22 -0.96 -3.33
C GLU A 102 -22.66 -0.79 -2.85
N ASN A 103 -22.84 -0.35 -1.60
CA ASN A 103 -24.16 -0.03 -1.07
C ASN A 103 -24.77 1.18 -1.80
N ALA A 104 -23.98 2.21 -2.08
CA ALA A 104 -24.43 3.35 -2.90
C ALA A 104 -24.82 2.92 -4.32
N GLU A 105 -24.03 2.03 -4.95
CA GLU A 105 -24.28 1.53 -6.30
C GLU A 105 -25.60 0.75 -6.37
N SER A 106 -25.84 -0.10 -5.37
CA SER A 106 -27.08 -0.87 -5.24
C SER A 106 -28.31 0.05 -5.17
N LEU A 107 -28.25 1.10 -4.36
CA LEU A 107 -29.35 2.07 -4.24
C LEU A 107 -29.58 2.85 -5.53
N PHE A 108 -28.52 3.35 -6.20
CA PHE A 108 -28.69 4.02 -7.49
C PHE A 108 -29.27 3.10 -8.57
N LYS A 109 -28.90 1.81 -8.58
CA LYS A 109 -29.49 0.83 -9.51
C LYS A 109 -30.97 0.59 -9.23
N GLN A 110 -31.37 0.50 -7.96
CA GLN A 110 -32.79 0.37 -7.56
C GLN A 110 -33.63 1.58 -7.98
N LEU A 111 -33.01 2.76 -8.04
CA LEU A 111 -33.64 4.00 -8.51
C LEU A 111 -33.58 4.19 -10.03
N GLU A 112 -33.12 3.18 -10.78
CA GLU A 112 -32.94 3.24 -12.24
C GLU A 112 -31.95 4.32 -12.72
N LEU A 113 -31.04 4.76 -11.85
CA LEU A 113 -30.03 5.80 -12.13
C LEU A 113 -28.70 5.23 -12.64
N SER A 114 -28.75 4.12 -13.37
CA SER A 114 -27.57 3.34 -13.82
C SER A 114 -26.66 4.09 -14.82
N ASP A 115 -27.18 5.12 -15.50
CA ASP A 115 -26.42 5.99 -16.41
C ASP A 115 -26.52 7.47 -15.97
N SER A 116 -26.47 7.71 -14.66
CA SER A 116 -26.39 9.05 -14.10
C SER A 116 -24.94 9.53 -13.97
N TYR A 117 -24.76 10.85 -13.86
CA TYR A 117 -23.44 11.45 -13.66
C TYR A 117 -22.77 10.93 -12.37
N GLU A 118 -23.56 10.81 -11.30
CA GLU A 118 -23.15 10.33 -9.99
C GLU A 118 -22.76 8.86 -10.05
N MET A 119 -23.54 8.03 -10.75
CA MET A 119 -23.21 6.63 -10.98
C MET A 119 -21.89 6.50 -11.73
N THR A 120 -21.68 7.28 -12.80
CA THR A 120 -20.42 7.27 -13.55
C THR A 120 -19.20 7.54 -12.65
N TRP A 121 -19.26 8.56 -11.78
CA TRP A 121 -18.18 8.85 -10.83
C TRP A 121 -18.03 7.78 -9.75
N LEU A 122 -19.14 7.25 -9.22
CA LEU A 122 -19.13 6.16 -8.27
C LEU A 122 -18.47 4.91 -8.86
N SER A 123 -18.88 4.51 -10.07
CA SER A 123 -18.31 3.36 -10.78
C SER A 123 -16.81 3.54 -11.04
N TYR A 124 -16.37 4.77 -11.37
CA TYR A 124 -14.94 5.07 -11.49
C TYR A 124 -14.20 4.86 -10.18
N HIS A 125 -14.72 5.38 -9.07
CA HIS A 125 -14.13 5.20 -7.74
C HIS A 125 -14.11 3.73 -7.28
N LEU A 126 -15.19 2.99 -7.54
CA LEU A 126 -15.21 1.55 -7.34
C LEU A 126 -14.12 0.87 -8.16
N ALA A 127 -14.00 1.16 -9.46
CA ALA A 127 -12.98 0.55 -10.31
C ALA A 127 -11.55 0.78 -9.78
N LEU A 128 -11.25 1.97 -9.27
CA LEU A 128 -9.97 2.25 -8.60
C LEU A 128 -9.78 1.46 -7.31
N THR A 129 -10.82 1.32 -6.50
CA THR A 129 -10.77 0.52 -5.26
C THR A 129 -10.54 -0.95 -5.57
N TYR A 130 -11.22 -1.45 -6.59
CA TYR A 130 -11.05 -2.81 -7.08
C TYR A 130 -9.63 -3.03 -7.61
N ARG A 131 -9.05 -2.05 -8.30
CA ARG A 131 -7.63 -2.08 -8.71
C ARG A 131 -6.70 -2.26 -7.51
N ASP A 132 -6.93 -1.49 -6.44
CA ASP A 132 -6.03 -1.46 -5.29
C ASP A 132 -6.18 -2.72 -4.42
N LEU A 133 -7.39 -3.23 -4.26
CA LEU A 133 -7.69 -4.44 -3.48
C LEU A 133 -7.41 -5.75 -4.23
N HIS A 134 -7.89 -5.85 -5.47
CA HIS A 134 -7.98 -7.11 -6.23
C HIS A 134 -7.06 -7.14 -7.46
N GLY A 135 -6.49 -6.00 -7.84
CA GLY A 135 -5.52 -5.90 -8.92
C GLY A 135 -6.09 -5.39 -10.25
N TYR A 136 -5.15 -5.14 -11.17
CA TYR A 136 -5.42 -4.44 -12.43
C TYR A 136 -6.37 -5.22 -13.36
N GLU A 137 -6.27 -6.55 -13.40
CA GLU A 137 -7.12 -7.42 -14.22
C GLU A 137 -8.60 -7.28 -13.87
N THR A 138 -8.91 -7.09 -12.58
CA THR A 138 -10.30 -6.89 -12.11
C THR A 138 -10.80 -5.47 -12.43
N ALA A 139 -9.92 -4.48 -12.44
CA ALA A 139 -10.28 -3.09 -12.66
C ALA A 139 -10.51 -2.73 -14.13
N ILE A 140 -9.76 -3.33 -15.06
CA ILE A 140 -9.86 -3.05 -16.50
C ILE A 140 -11.28 -3.21 -17.05
N PRO A 141 -12.00 -4.34 -16.88
CA PRO A 141 -13.34 -4.49 -17.43
C PRO A 141 -14.33 -3.49 -16.82
N ARG A 142 -14.16 -3.13 -15.54
CA ARG A 142 -14.98 -2.11 -14.88
C ARG A 142 -14.74 -0.72 -15.46
N LEU A 143 -13.47 -0.34 -15.68
CA LEU A 143 -13.11 0.92 -16.34
C LEU A 143 -13.66 0.99 -17.77
N GLN A 144 -13.57 -0.09 -18.53
CA GLN A 144 -14.11 -0.17 -19.89
C GLN A 144 -15.64 -0.06 -19.92
N GLN A 145 -16.36 -0.65 -18.96
CA GLN A 145 -17.82 -0.50 -18.86
C GLN A 145 -18.24 0.96 -18.69
N ILE A 146 -17.50 1.76 -17.91
CA ILE A 146 -17.80 3.18 -17.69
C ILE A 146 -17.65 3.99 -18.99
N LEU A 147 -16.74 3.60 -19.90
CA LEU A 147 -16.59 4.28 -21.20
C LEU A 147 -17.84 4.16 -22.09
N ASN A 148 -18.67 3.14 -21.84
CA ASN A 148 -19.90 2.89 -22.60
C ASN A 148 -21.13 3.62 -22.04
N LEU A 149 -21.01 4.31 -20.90
CA LEU A 149 -22.10 5.08 -20.31
C LEU A 149 -22.29 6.41 -21.06
N ASN A 150 -23.54 6.82 -21.32
CA ASN A 150 -23.83 8.08 -22.00
C ASN A 150 -23.48 9.30 -21.13
N SER A 151 -23.61 9.15 -19.81
CA SER A 151 -23.20 10.15 -18.81
C SER A 151 -21.68 10.28 -18.64
N CYS A 152 -20.89 9.45 -19.33
CA CYS A 152 -19.43 9.51 -19.30
C CYS A 152 -18.89 10.75 -20.03
N SER A 153 -18.69 11.82 -19.26
CA SER A 153 -18.14 13.08 -19.76
C SER A 153 -16.74 12.94 -20.37
N HIS A 154 -16.36 13.90 -21.21
CA HIS A 154 -15.02 13.93 -21.83
C HIS A 154 -13.89 13.92 -20.78
N ASN A 155 -14.03 14.67 -19.68
CA ASN A 155 -13.06 14.66 -18.57
C ASN A 155 -12.98 13.28 -17.89
N MET A 156 -14.12 12.61 -17.70
CA MET A 156 -14.13 11.26 -17.14
C MET A 156 -13.44 10.26 -18.08
N LYS A 157 -13.67 10.34 -19.40
CA LYS A 157 -12.97 9.51 -20.39
C LYS A 157 -11.45 9.68 -20.30
N TYR A 158 -10.96 10.92 -20.17
CA TYR A 158 -9.53 11.18 -19.95
C TYR A 158 -9.00 10.44 -18.72
N LYS A 159 -9.67 10.57 -17.59
CA LYS A 159 -9.30 9.88 -16.34
C LYS A 159 -9.29 8.37 -16.54
N ILE A 160 -10.30 7.80 -17.18
CA ILE A 160 -10.38 6.36 -17.41
C ILE A 160 -9.24 5.88 -18.32
N PHE A 161 -8.97 6.54 -19.44
CA PHE A 161 -7.87 6.16 -20.33
C PHE A 161 -6.51 6.28 -19.65
N ARG A 162 -6.30 7.28 -18.80
CA ARG A 162 -5.10 7.41 -17.95
C ARG A 162 -4.94 6.21 -17.01
N GLU A 163 -6.01 5.78 -16.36
CA GLU A 163 -5.94 4.66 -15.42
C GLU A 163 -5.76 3.32 -16.17
N LEU A 164 -6.46 3.12 -17.30
CA LEU A 164 -6.26 1.97 -18.19
C LEU A 164 -4.81 1.90 -18.70
N PHE A 165 -4.21 3.03 -19.09
CA PHE A 165 -2.80 3.09 -19.49
C PHE A 165 -1.89 2.50 -18.40
N PHE A 166 -2.07 2.89 -17.14
CA PHE A 166 -1.27 2.36 -16.05
C PHE A 166 -1.57 0.88 -15.77
N CYS A 167 -2.85 0.48 -15.75
CA CYS A 167 -3.25 -0.92 -15.59
C CYS A 167 -2.53 -1.82 -16.62
N TYR A 168 -2.57 -1.45 -17.90
CA TYR A 168 -1.88 -2.19 -18.95
C TYR A 168 -0.36 -2.16 -18.82
N CYS A 169 0.24 -1.04 -18.36
CA CYS A 169 1.68 -1.00 -18.06
C CYS A 169 2.08 -2.02 -16.99
N TYR A 170 1.33 -2.10 -15.88
CA TYR A 170 1.64 -3.00 -14.77
C TYR A 170 1.42 -4.48 -15.12
N LEU A 171 0.45 -4.78 -15.99
CA LEU A 171 0.26 -6.12 -16.55
C LEU A 171 1.23 -6.45 -17.69
N LYS A 172 2.12 -5.52 -18.07
CA LYS A 172 3.06 -5.64 -19.20
C LYS A 172 2.37 -5.82 -20.55
N GLU A 173 1.12 -5.39 -20.66
CA GLU A 173 0.30 -5.42 -21.86
C GLU A 173 0.57 -4.18 -22.73
N TYR A 174 1.82 -4.04 -23.19
CA TYR A 174 2.30 -2.79 -23.78
C TYR A 174 1.52 -2.36 -25.01
N LYS A 175 0.99 -3.28 -25.82
CA LYS A 175 0.16 -2.95 -26.98
C LYS A 175 -1.06 -2.10 -26.57
N PHE A 176 -1.79 -2.53 -25.56
CA PHE A 176 -2.97 -1.82 -25.06
C PHE A 176 -2.59 -0.53 -24.34
N ALA A 177 -1.47 -0.50 -23.62
CA ALA A 177 -0.93 0.73 -23.04
C ALA A 177 -0.61 1.79 -24.13
N TYR A 178 0.02 1.40 -25.24
CA TYR A 178 0.28 2.32 -26.36
C TYR A 178 -1.02 2.84 -26.98
N GLN A 179 -2.02 1.99 -27.18
CA GLN A 179 -3.33 2.42 -27.69
C GLN A 179 -3.99 3.46 -26.77
N CYS A 180 -3.93 3.24 -25.45
CA CYS A 180 -4.42 4.23 -24.48
C CYS A 180 -3.64 5.55 -24.59
N PHE A 181 -2.31 5.48 -24.73
CA PHE A 181 -1.47 6.67 -24.89
C PHE A 181 -1.78 7.45 -26.17
N GLU A 182 -1.96 6.79 -27.31
CA GLU A 182 -2.36 7.41 -28.58
C GLU A 182 -3.74 8.06 -28.48
N THR A 183 -4.68 7.39 -27.82
CA THR A 183 -6.04 7.92 -27.56
C THR A 183 -5.96 9.17 -26.67
N LEU A 184 -5.16 9.12 -25.60
CA LEU A 184 -4.93 10.25 -24.72
C LEU A 184 -4.35 11.45 -25.48
N GLN A 185 -3.38 11.19 -26.37
CA GLN A 185 -2.71 12.23 -27.17
C GLN A 185 -3.58 12.86 -28.26
N SER A 186 -4.49 12.09 -28.86
CA SER A 186 -5.31 12.54 -29.98
C SER A 186 -6.63 13.20 -29.59
N LEU A 187 -7.24 12.77 -28.49
CA LEU A 187 -8.63 13.17 -28.17
C LEU A 187 -8.76 14.25 -27.10
N PHE A 188 -7.76 14.43 -26.23
CA PHE A 188 -7.91 15.30 -25.06
C PHE A 188 -6.99 16.50 -25.12
N HIS A 189 -7.50 17.66 -24.71
CA HIS A 189 -6.76 18.91 -24.61
C HIS A 189 -7.15 19.62 -23.32
N HIS A 190 -6.18 19.87 -22.44
CA HIS A 190 -6.37 20.67 -21.23
C HIS A 190 -5.05 21.29 -20.75
N ASP A 191 -5.16 22.28 -19.86
CA ASP A 191 -4.00 22.89 -19.22
C ASP A 191 -3.22 21.84 -18.41
N GLY A 192 -1.90 21.77 -18.62
CA GLY A 192 -1.04 20.78 -17.96
C GLY A 192 -1.01 19.39 -18.62
N LEU A 193 -1.73 19.15 -19.71
CA LEU A 193 -1.69 17.87 -20.44
C LEU A 193 -0.28 17.51 -20.92
N GLU A 194 0.52 18.51 -21.30
CA GLU A 194 1.93 18.31 -21.68
C GLU A 194 2.78 17.71 -20.55
N ILE A 195 2.46 18.03 -19.28
CA ILE A 195 3.12 17.45 -18.11
C ILE A 195 2.70 15.98 -17.99
N ASP A 196 1.41 15.69 -18.15
CA ASP A 196 0.88 14.32 -18.10
C ASP A 196 1.48 13.43 -19.20
N PHE A 197 1.59 13.92 -20.44
CA PHE A 197 2.23 13.17 -21.51
C PHE A 197 3.71 12.92 -21.28
N LYS A 198 4.43 13.88 -20.68
CA LYS A 198 5.82 13.64 -20.27
C LYS A 198 5.91 12.57 -19.18
N LEU A 199 4.95 12.49 -18.26
CA LEU A 199 4.86 11.40 -17.26
C LEU A 199 4.55 10.05 -17.92
N PHE A 200 3.59 9.96 -18.84
CA PHE A 200 3.32 8.70 -19.56
C PHE A 200 4.52 8.25 -20.39
N ARG A 201 5.16 9.17 -21.13
CA ARG A 201 6.39 8.87 -21.89
C ARG A 201 7.54 8.47 -20.98
N THR A 202 7.62 9.04 -19.77
CA THR A 202 8.57 8.60 -18.75
C THR A 202 8.33 7.14 -18.41
N HIS A 203 7.08 6.78 -18.07
CA HIS A 203 6.74 5.42 -17.68
C HIS A 203 7.10 4.41 -18.78
N LEU A 204 6.76 4.72 -20.04
CA LEU A 204 7.15 3.91 -21.20
C LEU A 204 8.68 3.81 -21.39
N ASN A 205 9.42 4.90 -21.16
CA ASN A 205 10.88 4.87 -21.21
C ASN A 205 11.49 4.01 -20.11
N ILE A 206 10.90 4.00 -18.90
CA ILE A 206 11.33 3.12 -17.80
C ILE A 206 11.14 1.66 -18.22
N LEU A 207 9.97 1.31 -18.76
CA LEU A 207 9.66 -0.05 -19.24
C LEU A 207 10.60 -0.49 -20.37
N LYS A 208 10.97 0.43 -21.27
CA LYS A 208 11.97 0.22 -22.34
C LYS A 208 13.43 0.22 -21.83
N LYS A 209 13.67 0.33 -20.52
CA LYS A 209 14.99 0.50 -19.90
C LYS A 209 15.79 1.72 -20.41
N ASN A 210 15.12 2.69 -21.05
CA ASN A 210 15.69 3.98 -21.42
C ASN A 210 15.68 4.93 -20.21
N PHE A 211 16.48 4.60 -19.19
CA PHE A 211 16.48 5.34 -17.93
C PHE A 211 16.98 6.78 -18.06
N ARG A 212 17.88 7.05 -19.01
CA ARG A 212 18.36 8.43 -19.27
C ARG A 212 17.23 9.29 -19.84
N GLY A 213 16.51 8.77 -20.83
CA GLY A 213 15.34 9.43 -21.42
C GLY A 213 14.23 9.65 -20.39
N ALA A 214 13.90 8.62 -19.60
CA ALA A 214 12.91 8.73 -18.53
C ALA A 214 13.26 9.82 -17.51
N ARG A 215 14.51 9.85 -17.02
CA ARG A 215 14.95 10.87 -16.07
C ARG A 215 14.89 12.28 -16.66
N SER A 216 15.31 12.45 -17.92
CA SER A 216 15.27 13.75 -18.61
C SER A 216 13.84 14.29 -18.73
N LEU A 217 12.90 13.42 -19.11
CA LEU A 217 11.48 13.77 -19.20
C LEU A 217 10.90 14.14 -17.84
N LEU A 218 11.19 13.38 -16.78
CA LEU A 218 10.73 13.69 -15.42
C LEU A 218 11.18 15.05 -14.93
N LEU A 219 12.47 15.36 -15.09
CA LEU A 219 13.02 16.64 -14.64
C LEU A 219 12.44 17.81 -15.44
N THR A 220 12.24 17.63 -16.74
CA THR A 220 11.60 18.62 -17.60
C THR A 220 10.14 18.84 -17.19
N ALA A 221 9.37 17.77 -16.99
CA ALA A 221 7.98 17.84 -16.55
C ALA A 221 7.83 18.53 -15.19
N ALA A 222 8.70 18.21 -14.22
CA ALA A 222 8.71 18.84 -12.91
C ALA A 222 9.08 20.33 -12.99
N LYS A 223 10.01 20.71 -13.87
CA LYS A 223 10.38 22.12 -14.11
C LYS A 223 9.20 22.89 -14.70
N GLU A 224 8.53 22.34 -15.69
CA GLU A 224 7.35 22.93 -16.32
C GLU A 224 6.20 23.09 -15.33
N ALA A 225 5.90 22.06 -14.53
CA ALA A 225 4.86 22.12 -13.49
C ALA A 225 5.10 23.24 -12.47
N ARG A 226 6.36 23.45 -12.07
CA ARG A 226 6.73 24.57 -11.18
C ARG A 226 6.57 25.92 -11.87
N ALA A 227 6.99 26.02 -13.13
CA ALA A 227 6.94 27.27 -13.89
C ALA A 227 5.50 27.71 -14.19
N SER A 228 4.63 26.76 -14.57
CA SER A 228 3.21 27.02 -14.85
C SER A 228 2.36 27.15 -13.58
N LYS A 229 2.90 26.78 -12.41
CA LYS A 229 2.17 26.59 -11.15
C LYS A 229 1.05 25.54 -11.23
N ILE A 230 0.97 24.79 -12.33
CA ILE A 230 0.00 23.70 -12.52
C ILE A 230 0.65 22.41 -12.02
N GLY A 231 0.12 21.85 -10.94
CA GLY A 231 0.63 20.59 -10.39
C GLY A 231 2.02 20.70 -9.74
N ARG A 232 2.36 21.87 -9.19
CA ARG A 232 3.63 22.12 -8.49
C ARG A 232 3.92 21.10 -7.39
N ASP A 233 2.89 20.68 -6.67
CA ASP A 233 2.98 19.79 -5.50
C ASP A 233 2.51 18.36 -5.81
N ARG A 234 2.58 17.94 -7.09
CA ARG A 234 2.17 16.59 -7.46
C ARG A 234 3.14 15.55 -6.87
N TYR A 235 2.57 14.59 -6.14
CA TYR A 235 3.30 13.47 -5.55
C TYR A 235 3.76 12.43 -6.59
N ASP A 236 3.18 12.44 -7.79
CA ASP A 236 3.50 11.48 -8.84
C ASP A 236 4.90 11.64 -9.43
N PHE A 237 5.51 12.83 -9.39
CA PHE A 237 6.92 13.00 -9.77
C PHE A 237 7.86 12.18 -8.89
N SER A 238 7.67 12.25 -7.56
CA SER A 238 8.45 11.48 -6.59
C SER A 238 8.23 9.98 -6.79
N PHE A 239 6.98 9.57 -7.04
CA PHE A 239 6.67 8.19 -7.36
C PHE A 239 7.41 7.70 -8.61
N HIS A 240 7.35 8.42 -9.74
CA HIS A 240 8.02 8.00 -10.98
C HIS A 240 9.55 8.02 -10.85
N MET A 241 10.11 8.92 -10.03
CA MET A 241 11.53 8.92 -9.69
C MET A 241 11.91 7.68 -8.86
N ALA A 242 11.09 7.32 -7.86
CA ALA A 242 11.27 6.09 -7.11
C ALA A 242 11.18 4.86 -8.03
N TYR A 243 10.14 4.79 -8.87
CA TYR A 243 9.94 3.71 -9.84
C TYR A 243 11.12 3.56 -10.81
N LEU A 244 11.65 4.67 -11.35
CA LEU A 244 12.87 4.68 -12.16
C LEU A 244 14.04 4.02 -11.41
N TYR A 245 14.27 4.40 -10.15
CA TYR A 245 15.40 3.88 -9.38
C TYR A 245 15.20 2.44 -8.91
N ALA A 246 13.96 2.02 -8.62
CA ALA A 246 13.61 0.63 -8.36
C ALA A 246 13.93 -0.26 -9.58
N GLN A 247 13.55 0.17 -10.78
CA GLN A 247 13.85 -0.56 -12.03
C GLN A 247 15.34 -0.57 -12.37
N LYS A 248 16.13 0.37 -11.83
CA LYS A 248 17.60 0.41 -11.93
C LYS A 248 18.32 -0.38 -10.83
N GLN A 249 17.59 -1.05 -9.92
CA GLN A 249 18.16 -1.72 -8.73
C GLN A 249 18.97 -0.78 -7.82
N ASN A 250 18.63 0.52 -7.80
CA ASN A 250 19.26 1.50 -6.92
C ASN A 250 18.30 1.83 -5.77
N HIS A 251 18.21 0.91 -4.80
CA HIS A 251 17.23 1.00 -3.72
C HIS A 251 17.49 2.21 -2.81
N THR A 252 18.75 2.56 -2.55
CA THR A 252 19.10 3.76 -1.77
C THR A 252 18.49 5.03 -2.36
N ARG A 253 18.61 5.22 -3.68
CA ARG A 253 17.97 6.38 -4.34
C ARG A 253 16.47 6.24 -4.42
N MET A 254 15.93 5.04 -4.62
CA MET A 254 14.49 4.83 -4.59
C MET A 254 13.90 5.30 -3.24
N PHE A 255 14.46 4.85 -2.12
CA PHE A 255 13.99 5.21 -0.78
C PHE A 255 14.11 6.72 -0.48
N HIS A 256 15.04 7.43 -1.12
CA HIS A 256 15.09 8.89 -1.02
C HIS A 256 13.83 9.60 -1.56
N PHE A 257 13.13 8.98 -2.51
CA PHE A 257 11.89 9.51 -3.09
C PHE A 257 10.62 8.93 -2.46
N ILE A 258 10.75 7.97 -1.54
CA ILE A 258 9.64 7.43 -0.75
C ILE A 258 9.68 8.10 0.63
N SER A 259 8.54 8.60 1.09
CA SER A 259 8.38 9.19 2.42
C SER A 259 7.34 8.42 3.22
N LYS A 260 7.19 8.76 4.52
CA LYS A 260 6.07 8.27 5.34
C LYS A 260 4.70 8.70 4.81
N HIS A 261 4.63 9.74 3.98
CA HIS A 261 3.39 10.26 3.39
C HIS A 261 3.18 9.79 1.95
N THR A 262 4.06 8.94 1.42
CA THR A 262 3.83 8.32 0.12
C THR A 262 2.62 7.42 0.20
N ASP A 263 1.78 7.46 -0.84
CA ASP A 263 0.61 6.58 -0.96
C ASP A 263 1.01 5.11 -0.64
N PRO A 264 0.36 4.48 0.35
CA PRO A 264 0.65 3.10 0.74
C PRO A 264 0.58 2.09 -0.41
N ILE A 265 -0.33 2.27 -1.38
CA ILE A 265 -0.44 1.40 -2.55
C ILE A 265 0.77 1.56 -3.47
N TYR A 266 1.22 2.80 -3.71
CA TYR A 266 2.45 3.04 -4.46
C TYR A 266 3.68 2.45 -3.78
N LYS A 267 3.71 2.50 -2.45
CA LYS A 267 4.78 1.88 -1.67
C LYS A 267 4.78 0.35 -1.84
N LEU A 268 3.61 -0.30 -1.78
CA LEU A 268 3.48 -1.73 -2.07
C LEU A 268 3.96 -2.08 -3.48
N GLN A 269 3.61 -1.29 -4.49
CA GLN A 269 4.07 -1.51 -5.86
C GLN A 269 5.61 -1.42 -5.99
N LEU A 270 6.24 -0.45 -5.35
CA LEU A 270 7.70 -0.29 -5.35
C LEU A 270 8.38 -1.43 -4.61
N TYR A 271 7.81 -1.87 -3.50
CA TYR A 271 8.32 -2.99 -2.71
C TYR A 271 8.22 -4.30 -3.47
N GLU A 272 7.11 -4.53 -4.19
CA GLU A 272 6.94 -5.70 -5.05
C GLU A 272 8.04 -5.80 -6.11
N ILE A 273 8.45 -4.68 -6.72
CA ILE A 273 9.54 -4.67 -7.71
C ILE A 273 10.86 -5.13 -7.09
N ILE A 274 11.19 -4.61 -5.91
CA ILE A 274 12.43 -4.96 -5.19
C ILE A 274 12.43 -6.43 -4.81
N ILE A 275 11.33 -6.92 -4.24
CA ILE A 275 11.21 -8.32 -3.81
C ILE A 275 11.25 -9.24 -5.04
N GLY A 276 10.58 -8.87 -6.12
CA GLY A 276 10.62 -9.61 -7.40
C GLY A 276 12.00 -9.64 -8.06
N GLN A 277 12.91 -8.75 -7.68
CA GLN A 277 14.32 -8.76 -8.09
C GLN A 277 15.23 -9.57 -7.13
N GLY A 278 14.65 -10.23 -6.12
CA GLY A 278 15.35 -11.10 -5.17
C GLY A 278 15.79 -10.41 -3.88
N SER A 279 15.44 -9.14 -3.67
CA SER A 279 15.77 -8.40 -2.44
C SER A 279 14.66 -8.55 -1.39
N PHE A 280 14.76 -9.58 -0.56
CA PHE A 280 13.73 -9.92 0.44
C PHE A 280 13.81 -9.15 1.77
N GLU A 281 14.75 -8.20 1.92
CA GLU A 281 14.97 -7.42 3.15
C GLU A 281 13.70 -6.67 3.61
N ILE A 282 12.88 -6.24 2.64
CA ILE A 282 11.67 -5.45 2.88
C ILE A 282 10.39 -6.28 2.90
N LEU A 283 10.50 -7.62 2.79
CA LEU A 283 9.32 -8.49 2.70
C LEU A 283 8.41 -8.35 3.94
N SER A 284 8.98 -8.23 5.14
CA SER A 284 8.17 -8.05 6.36
C SER A 284 7.39 -6.76 6.33
N GLU A 285 7.98 -5.66 5.87
CA GLU A 285 7.29 -4.36 5.80
C GLU A 285 6.20 -4.38 4.70
N TYR A 286 6.48 -5.03 3.58
CA TYR A 286 5.50 -5.28 2.51
C TYR A 286 4.30 -6.09 3.02
N GLU A 287 4.55 -7.18 3.74
CA GLU A 287 3.52 -8.04 4.34
C GLU A 287 2.63 -7.25 5.31
N THR A 288 3.23 -6.55 6.27
CA THR A 288 2.51 -5.72 7.25
C THR A 288 1.63 -4.70 6.54
N LEU A 289 2.21 -3.94 5.60
CA LEU A 289 1.48 -2.91 4.88
C LEU A 289 0.33 -3.48 4.03
N ALA A 290 0.53 -4.63 3.38
CA ALA A 290 -0.50 -5.29 2.59
C ALA A 290 -1.68 -5.76 3.44
N ILE A 291 -1.39 -6.29 4.64
CA ILE A 291 -2.41 -6.73 5.61
C ILE A 291 -3.17 -5.53 6.18
N GLU A 292 -2.47 -4.48 6.60
CA GLU A 292 -3.08 -3.26 7.14
C GLU A 292 -4.06 -2.60 6.16
N LEU A 293 -3.73 -2.62 4.86
CA LEU A 293 -4.59 -2.09 3.80
C LEU A 293 -5.69 -3.07 3.35
N GLY A 294 -5.61 -4.34 3.74
CA GLY A 294 -6.49 -5.39 3.23
C GLY A 294 -6.32 -5.67 1.73
N ALA A 295 -5.13 -5.38 1.16
CA ALA A 295 -4.87 -5.49 -0.27
C ALA A 295 -4.62 -6.95 -0.68
N ALA A 296 -5.69 -7.69 -0.94
CA ALA A 296 -5.68 -9.15 -1.18
C ALA A 296 -4.64 -9.60 -2.23
N GLN A 297 -4.49 -8.85 -3.34
CA GLN A 297 -3.47 -9.15 -4.35
C GLN A 297 -2.04 -9.14 -3.77
N HIS A 298 -1.74 -8.18 -2.90
CA HIS A 298 -0.42 -8.01 -2.31
C HIS A 298 -0.20 -8.99 -1.17
N ILE A 299 -1.24 -9.32 -0.41
CA ILE A 299 -1.21 -10.39 0.61
C ILE A 299 -0.87 -11.73 -0.05
N GLY A 300 -1.54 -12.07 -1.15
CA GLY A 300 -1.26 -13.29 -1.91
C GLY A 300 0.17 -13.33 -2.46
N LYS A 301 0.65 -12.22 -3.04
CA LYS A 301 2.04 -12.09 -3.49
C LYS A 301 3.04 -12.19 -2.34
N ALA A 302 2.74 -11.63 -1.17
CA ALA A 302 3.62 -11.68 -0.02
C ALA A 302 3.82 -13.13 0.47
N TYR A 303 2.73 -13.91 0.49
CA TYR A 303 2.79 -15.34 0.76
C TYR A 303 3.67 -16.08 -0.26
N LEU A 304 3.50 -15.81 -1.56
CA LEU A 304 4.35 -16.38 -2.62
C LEU A 304 5.82 -15.98 -2.44
N PHE A 305 6.11 -14.72 -2.17
CA PHE A 305 7.46 -14.23 -1.93
C PHE A 305 8.09 -14.87 -0.69
N ARG A 306 7.31 -15.13 0.36
CA ARG A 306 7.77 -15.86 1.54
C ARG A 306 8.16 -17.30 1.19
N GLN A 307 7.39 -17.97 0.35
CA GLN A 307 7.76 -19.30 -0.17
C GLN A 307 9.01 -19.25 -1.04
N LEU A 308 9.13 -18.27 -1.94
CA LEU A 308 10.31 -18.08 -2.80
C LEU A 308 11.58 -17.75 -2.00
N ARG A 309 11.46 -16.92 -0.95
CA ARG A 309 12.55 -16.63 -0.01
C ARG A 309 13.07 -17.89 0.68
N GLN A 310 12.19 -18.87 0.93
CA GLN A 310 12.59 -20.14 1.54
C GLN A 310 13.39 -21.05 0.58
N ILE A 311 13.48 -20.70 -0.71
CA ILE A 311 14.29 -21.42 -1.70
C ILE A 311 15.65 -20.71 -1.87
N SER A 312 16.47 -20.76 -0.83
CA SER A 312 17.92 -20.58 -0.91
C SER A 312 18.56 -20.99 0.40
N ILE A 313 19.39 -22.05 0.36
CA ILE A 313 20.72 -22.20 0.99
C ILE A 313 21.02 -23.71 1.14
N THR A 314 21.67 -24.22 0.09
CA THR A 314 22.87 -25.08 0.14
C THR A 314 24.01 -24.33 0.86
N ASN A 315 24.83 -25.08 1.59
CA ASN A 315 25.88 -24.69 2.56
C ASN A 315 25.38 -24.55 4.00
N GLY A 316 25.13 -25.70 4.63
CA GLY A 316 24.89 -25.76 6.07
C GLY A 316 26.20 -25.78 6.87
N LEU A 317 26.22 -25.09 8.00
CA LEU A 317 27.14 -25.35 9.09
C LEU A 317 26.71 -26.68 9.76
N VAL A 318 27.56 -27.70 9.75
CA VAL A 318 27.32 -28.93 10.51
C VAL A 318 27.99 -28.76 11.86
N ILE A 319 27.22 -28.70 12.95
CA ILE A 319 27.77 -28.75 14.30
C ILE A 319 27.95 -30.22 14.66
N ASP A 320 29.16 -30.74 14.43
CA ASP A 320 29.54 -32.08 14.87
C ASP A 320 29.59 -32.12 16.40
N LEU A 321 28.87 -33.07 17.01
CA LEU A 321 28.77 -33.23 18.46
C LEU A 321 30.13 -33.57 19.12
N GLU A 322 31.15 -33.96 18.35
CA GLU A 322 32.51 -34.09 18.88
C GLU A 322 33.08 -32.76 19.42
N GLN A 323 32.58 -31.62 18.93
CA GLN A 323 32.99 -30.29 19.38
C GLN A 323 32.24 -29.80 20.64
N THR A 324 31.24 -30.55 21.15
CA THR A 324 30.49 -30.18 22.37
C THR A 324 31.36 -30.05 23.62
N SER A 325 32.53 -30.69 23.63
CA SER A 325 33.54 -30.54 24.69
C SER A 325 34.10 -29.12 24.82
N LYS A 326 33.91 -28.26 23.81
CA LYS A 326 34.38 -26.86 23.79
C LYS A 326 33.35 -25.87 24.34
N PHE A 327 32.11 -26.29 24.55
CA PHE A 327 31.03 -25.43 25.02
C PHE A 327 30.69 -25.72 26.48
N THR A 328 30.40 -24.66 27.23
CA THR A 328 29.82 -24.77 28.56
C THR A 328 28.37 -25.26 28.49
N PRO A 329 27.83 -25.84 29.57
CA PRO A 329 26.42 -26.26 29.61
C PRO A 329 25.44 -25.15 29.24
N ARG A 330 25.72 -23.90 29.64
CA ARG A 330 24.87 -22.74 29.32
C ARG A 330 24.87 -22.41 27.84
N GLU A 331 26.02 -22.48 27.19
CA GLU A 331 26.14 -22.26 25.74
C GLU A 331 25.39 -23.34 24.95
N ILE A 332 25.44 -24.59 25.40
CA ILE A 332 24.67 -25.70 24.82
C ILE A 332 23.16 -25.44 24.96
N TYR A 333 22.69 -25.02 26.13
CA TYR A 333 21.28 -24.69 26.35
C TYR A 333 20.81 -23.54 25.46
N PHE A 334 21.62 -22.49 25.34
CA PHE A 334 21.29 -21.36 24.48
C PHE A 334 21.28 -21.73 22.98
N LEU A 335 22.24 -22.54 22.52
CA LEU A 335 22.25 -23.07 21.15
C LEU A 335 21.02 -23.94 20.88
N ALA A 336 20.55 -24.71 21.86
CA ALA A 336 19.34 -25.49 21.72
C ALA A 336 18.09 -24.61 21.63
N LEU A 337 17.98 -23.55 22.45
CA LEU A 337 16.89 -22.57 22.35
C LEU A 337 16.87 -21.93 20.96
N LEU A 338 18.04 -21.54 20.43
CA LEU A 338 18.19 -20.98 19.07
C LEU A 338 17.81 -22.00 17.98
N ALA A 339 18.12 -23.29 18.17
CA ALA A 339 17.75 -24.34 17.22
C ALA A 339 16.24 -24.59 17.16
N THR A 340 15.52 -24.37 18.27
CA THR A 340 14.09 -24.65 18.40
C THR A 340 13.19 -23.42 18.24
N SER A 341 13.74 -22.23 18.00
CA SER A 341 12.98 -20.98 17.94
C SER A 341 13.45 -20.08 16.80
N SER A 342 12.52 -19.35 16.17
CA SER A 342 12.83 -18.39 15.10
C SER A 342 13.62 -17.17 15.60
N SER A 343 13.47 -16.82 16.87
CA SER A 343 14.32 -15.87 17.60
C SER A 343 14.18 -16.13 19.11
N VAL A 344 15.21 -15.80 19.89
CA VAL A 344 15.23 -15.98 21.35
C VAL A 344 15.43 -14.62 22.01
N SER A 345 14.49 -14.20 22.85
CA SER A 345 14.59 -12.93 23.59
C SER A 345 15.53 -13.04 24.78
N LYS A 346 16.12 -11.92 25.22
CA LYS A 346 17.02 -11.89 26.38
C LYS A 346 16.37 -12.40 27.66
N ASN A 347 15.08 -12.09 27.86
CA ASN A 347 14.31 -12.58 29.00
C ASN A 347 14.19 -14.12 28.96
N HIS A 348 13.92 -14.70 27.78
CA HIS A 348 13.87 -16.14 27.62
C HIS A 348 15.22 -16.80 27.92
N ILE A 349 16.34 -16.17 27.51
CA ILE A 349 17.70 -16.64 27.85
C ILE A 349 17.94 -16.56 29.35
N ALA A 350 17.64 -15.43 29.98
CA ALA A 350 17.87 -15.25 31.41
C ALA A 350 17.10 -16.29 32.24
N ARG A 351 15.83 -16.54 31.88
CA ARG A 351 14.97 -17.50 32.56
C ARG A 351 15.42 -18.96 32.34
N GLU A 352 15.66 -19.36 31.10
CA GLU A 352 15.89 -20.78 30.78
C GLU A 352 17.37 -21.19 30.87
N VAL A 353 18.30 -20.29 30.58
CA VAL A 353 19.75 -20.57 30.56
C VAL A 353 20.43 -20.18 31.87
N PHE A 354 20.04 -19.05 32.45
CA PHE A 354 20.62 -18.54 33.69
C PHE A 354 19.76 -18.80 34.93
N GLN A 355 18.53 -19.29 34.76
CA GLN A 355 17.56 -19.52 35.83
C GLN A 355 17.26 -18.25 36.65
N ASP A 356 17.35 -17.09 36.00
CA ASP A 356 17.05 -15.80 36.59
C ASP A 356 15.57 -15.47 36.35
N SER A 357 14.80 -15.42 37.45
CA SER A 357 13.36 -15.15 37.41
C SER A 357 13.02 -13.66 37.36
N PHE A 358 14.00 -12.77 37.53
CA PHE A 358 13.80 -11.32 37.67
C PHE A 358 14.61 -10.52 36.63
N TYR A 359 14.54 -10.93 35.36
CA TYR A 359 15.24 -10.25 34.28
C TYR A 359 14.48 -9.03 33.74
N GLU A 360 15.05 -7.83 33.93
CA GLU A 360 14.58 -6.59 33.30
C GLU A 360 15.07 -6.47 31.84
N SER A 361 14.14 -6.35 30.90
CA SER A 361 14.41 -6.34 29.45
C SER A 361 15.23 -5.13 28.96
N THR A 362 15.29 -4.06 29.74
CA THR A 362 16.07 -2.84 29.49
C THR A 362 17.52 -2.95 29.98
N TYR A 363 17.86 -3.97 30.78
CA TYR A 363 19.18 -4.11 31.37
C TYR A 363 20.16 -4.87 30.46
N HIS A 364 21.32 -4.26 30.20
CA HIS A 364 22.41 -4.92 29.48
C HIS A 364 23.11 -5.93 30.39
N ASP A 365 22.82 -7.23 30.24
CA ASP A 365 23.47 -8.28 31.04
C ASP A 365 24.79 -8.74 30.41
N PRO A 366 25.95 -8.48 31.06
CA PRO A 366 27.26 -8.89 30.56
C PRO A 366 27.42 -10.41 30.44
N LYS A 367 26.65 -11.21 31.19
CA LYS A 367 26.72 -12.69 31.16
C LYS A 367 26.15 -13.24 29.85
N ILE A 368 25.00 -12.71 29.40
CA ILE A 368 24.39 -13.08 28.13
C ILE A 368 25.32 -12.69 26.97
N TYR A 369 25.88 -11.48 27.00
CA TYR A 369 26.79 -11.02 25.96
C TYR A 369 28.06 -11.87 25.88
N LYS A 370 28.68 -12.19 27.02
CA LYS A 370 29.88 -13.04 27.07
C LYS A 370 29.62 -14.43 26.50
N MET A 371 28.46 -15.02 26.82
CA MET A 371 28.03 -16.31 26.27
C MET A 371 27.82 -16.24 24.75
N VAL A 372 27.07 -15.25 24.26
CA VAL A 372 26.82 -15.06 22.82
C VAL A 372 28.14 -14.80 22.08
N SER A 373 29.03 -13.99 22.64
CA SER A 373 30.34 -13.72 22.06
C SER A 373 31.23 -14.95 21.99
N GLY A 374 31.16 -15.85 22.98
CA GLY A 374 31.90 -17.11 23.00
C GLY A 374 31.41 -18.11 21.94
N ILE A 375 30.12 -18.07 21.61
CA ILE A 375 29.54 -18.89 20.55
C ILE A 375 29.78 -18.26 19.17
N ASN A 376 29.80 -16.92 19.08
CA ASN A 376 30.01 -16.19 17.83
C ASN A 376 31.32 -16.54 17.11
N SER A 377 32.33 -17.04 17.82
CA SER A 377 33.57 -17.54 17.20
C SER A 377 33.37 -18.84 16.40
N PHE A 378 32.23 -19.52 16.56
CA PHE A 378 31.91 -20.79 15.89
C PHE A 378 30.76 -20.65 14.86
N GLY A 379 29.98 -19.56 14.93
CA GLY A 379 28.97 -19.21 13.95
C GLY A 379 28.29 -17.88 14.30
N PRO A 380 28.02 -16.99 13.33
CA PRO A 380 27.48 -15.66 13.64
C PRO A 380 26.03 -15.72 14.12
N ILE A 381 25.82 -15.32 15.37
CA ILE A 381 24.52 -15.01 15.97
C ILE A 381 24.31 -13.50 15.81
N VAL A 382 23.15 -13.13 15.28
CA VAL A 382 22.78 -11.72 15.04
C VAL A 382 21.65 -11.31 15.99
N SER A 383 21.60 -10.02 16.33
CA SER A 383 20.50 -9.44 17.10
C SER A 383 19.59 -8.64 16.18
N ASN A 384 18.27 -8.82 16.28
CA ASN A 384 17.31 -7.99 15.57
C ASN A 384 17.09 -6.62 16.27
N GLN A 385 16.28 -5.76 15.66
CA GLN A 385 15.95 -4.43 16.19
C GLN A 385 15.26 -4.46 17.57
N ASN A 386 14.63 -5.59 17.93
CA ASN A 386 14.00 -5.79 19.23
C ASN A 386 14.99 -6.36 20.29
N GLY A 387 16.27 -6.52 19.93
CA GLY A 387 17.30 -7.06 20.79
C GLY A 387 17.23 -8.57 21.02
N ASN A 388 16.42 -9.31 20.23
CA ASN A 388 16.37 -10.77 20.26
C ASN A 388 17.53 -11.35 19.46
N TYR A 389 18.07 -12.47 19.92
CA TYR A 389 19.10 -13.22 19.23
C TYR A 389 18.48 -14.21 18.26
N LEU A 390 19.03 -14.29 17.07
CA LEU A 390 18.66 -15.27 16.07
C LEU A 390 19.92 -15.79 15.39
N LEU A 391 19.84 -17.00 14.87
CA LEU A 391 20.86 -17.52 13.99
C LEU A 391 20.93 -16.63 12.75
N ASN A 392 22.14 -16.34 12.28
CA ASN A 392 22.29 -15.76 10.95
C ASN A 392 21.59 -16.69 9.94
N ALA A 393 20.90 -16.13 8.96
CA ALA A 393 20.13 -16.85 7.95
C ALA A 393 20.96 -17.90 7.17
N GLU A 394 22.29 -17.75 7.16
CA GLU A 394 23.23 -18.70 6.55
C GLU A 394 23.62 -19.87 7.47
N THR A 395 23.17 -19.86 8.74
CA THR A 395 23.54 -20.87 9.75
C THR A 395 22.40 -21.86 9.98
N LYS A 396 22.60 -23.14 9.62
CA LYS A 396 21.75 -24.27 10.04
C LYS A 396 22.41 -24.99 11.23
N ILE A 397 21.63 -25.48 12.19
CA ILE A 397 22.12 -26.38 13.26
C ILE A 397 21.65 -27.80 12.92
N SER A 398 22.57 -28.73 12.68
CA SER A 398 22.27 -30.16 12.56
C SER A 398 22.99 -30.93 13.67
N ILE A 399 22.28 -31.82 14.35
CA ILE A 399 22.83 -32.74 15.34
C ILE A 399 23.16 -34.03 14.61
N VAL A 400 24.43 -34.27 14.33
CA VAL A 400 24.86 -35.51 13.64
C VAL A 400 25.42 -36.50 14.67
N ASN A 401 24.97 -37.75 14.53
CA ASN A 401 25.27 -38.95 15.32
C ASN A 401 26.69 -38.97 15.93
N ALA A 402 26.79 -39.01 17.26
CA ALA A 402 28.02 -39.40 17.96
C ALA A 402 27.75 -40.70 18.72
N GLU A 403 28.44 -41.78 18.35
CA GLU A 403 28.28 -43.16 18.85
C GLU A 403 28.50 -43.35 20.37
N LYS A 404 28.76 -42.29 21.13
CA LYS A 404 28.93 -42.37 22.58
C LYS A 404 27.57 -42.39 23.29
N ILE A 405 27.23 -43.55 23.86
CA ILE A 405 26.05 -43.80 24.72
C ILE A 405 25.85 -42.71 25.79
N LYS A 406 26.91 -42.11 26.33
CA LYS A 406 26.83 -40.99 27.29
C LYS A 406 26.25 -39.70 26.70
N ILE A 407 26.53 -39.39 25.44
CA ILE A 407 26.04 -38.20 24.72
C ILE A 407 24.59 -38.44 24.28
N LYS A 408 24.25 -39.66 23.83
CA LYS A 408 22.86 -40.06 23.57
C LYS A 408 21.99 -39.92 24.83
N ASN A 409 22.52 -40.27 26.01
CA ASN A 409 21.81 -40.09 27.27
C ASN A 409 21.68 -38.61 27.69
N ALA A 410 22.67 -37.75 27.38
CA ALA A 410 22.57 -36.32 27.62
C ALA A 410 21.56 -35.64 26.67
N ALA A 411 21.59 -35.98 25.37
CA ALA A 411 20.63 -35.50 24.38
C ALA A 411 19.21 -36.01 24.66
N ASN A 412 19.05 -37.27 25.10
CA ASN A 412 17.75 -37.80 25.51
C ASN A 412 17.23 -37.15 26.80
N LYS A 413 18.10 -36.81 27.77
CA LYS A 413 17.70 -36.00 28.93
C LYS A 413 17.29 -34.58 28.53
N PHE A 414 17.93 -34.03 27.51
CA PHE A 414 17.58 -32.72 26.93
C PHE A 414 16.21 -32.76 26.25
N ILE A 415 15.94 -33.78 25.43
CA ILE A 415 14.63 -34.01 24.77
C ILE A 415 13.53 -34.34 25.79
N ALA A 416 13.86 -35.09 26.85
CA ALA A 416 12.92 -35.44 27.92
C ALA A 416 12.60 -34.29 28.87
N ALA A 417 13.41 -33.24 28.93
CA ALA A 417 13.12 -32.03 29.68
C ALA A 417 12.23 -31.03 28.91
N ILE A 418 11.97 -31.30 27.62
CA ILE A 418 11.17 -30.45 26.70
C ILE A 418 9.77 -31.04 26.47
N ARG A 419 9.49 -32.25 26.97
CA ARG A 419 8.12 -32.79 27.14
C ARG A 419 7.71 -32.64 28.60
#